data_AF-A0A9X1K0D7-F1
#
_entry.id   AF-A0A9X1K0D7-F1
#
_cell.length_a   1.000
_cell.length_b   1.000
_cell.length_c   1.000
_cell.angle_alpha   90.00
_cell.angle_beta   90.00
_cell.angle_gamma   90.00
#
_symmetry.space_group_name_H-M   'P 1'
#
loop_
_entity.id
_entity.type
_entity.pdbx_description
1 polymer ?
#
loop_
_entity_poly.entity_id
_entity_poly.type
_entity_poly.pdbx_seq_one_letter_code
_entity_poly.pdbx_strand_id
1 'polypeptide(L)'
;MWDDNRATLIDQYHHARSLNIVPIAKTGLRRASDRRIAPCLYINERTQHMQSKTTFVLAAISFLSASGPGWSDGRHPAFFDTPYSVDWSNVEKRQNALSAMPEFMAPGARVWDWAQDESGNFVVLQEGDGSWTCFPDRPQTPSNDPMCHDPVFLEWMLANATGRTAEITSAGLSYMLQGGSAFTQDSPFITGPLDSDDWYYMGPHLMVVLPERSDWALVNRDTSTGHPVIEALALDHPILLFPVAAPDQGITTHGLQ
;
A
#
# COMPACT_ATOMS: atom_id res chain seq x y z
N MET A 1 -11.45 -21.86 3.94
CA MET A 1 -10.44 -21.50 4.96
C MET A 1 -10.08 -20.02 4.86
N TRP A 2 -9.62 -19.50 3.71
CA TRP A 2 -9.39 -18.04 3.57
C TRP A 2 -10.66 -17.20 3.48
N ASP A 3 -11.66 -17.63 2.68
CA ASP A 3 -12.96 -16.94 2.60
C ASP A 3 -13.63 -16.78 3.98
N ASP A 4 -13.34 -17.70 4.90
CA ASP A 4 -13.87 -17.71 6.28
C ASP A 4 -13.10 -16.75 7.22
N ASN A 5 -11.82 -16.45 6.94
CA ASN A 5 -10.92 -15.71 7.84
C ASN A 5 -10.71 -14.24 7.45
N ARG A 6 -11.32 -13.77 6.35
CA ARG A 6 -11.22 -12.37 5.90
C ARG A 6 -11.60 -11.37 7.00
N ALA A 7 -12.66 -11.67 7.74
CA ALA A 7 -13.13 -10.82 8.83
C ALA A 7 -12.10 -10.73 9.96
N THR A 8 -11.46 -11.85 10.31
CA THR A 8 -10.48 -11.92 11.40
C THR A 8 -9.26 -11.03 11.12
N LEU A 9 -8.73 -11.05 9.89
CA LEU A 9 -7.59 -10.20 9.52
C LEU A 9 -7.91 -8.72 9.57
N ILE A 10 -9.11 -8.37 9.12
CA ILE A 10 -9.61 -7.00 9.18
C ILE A 10 -9.75 -6.57 10.64
N ASP A 11 -10.27 -7.44 11.51
CA ASP A 11 -10.37 -7.19 12.94
C ASP A 11 -9.00 -7.05 13.61
N GLN A 12 -8.04 -7.91 13.28
CA GLN A 12 -6.65 -7.81 13.75
C GLN A 12 -6.04 -6.46 13.35
N TYR A 13 -6.24 -6.04 12.10
CA TYR A 13 -5.80 -4.75 11.60
C TYR A 13 -6.47 -3.59 12.36
N HIS A 14 -7.81 -3.58 12.50
CA HIS A 14 -8.51 -2.52 13.21
C HIS A 14 -8.13 -2.45 14.69
N HIS A 15 -7.91 -3.61 15.34
CA HIS A 15 -7.39 -3.66 16.70
C HIS A 15 -6.00 -3.03 16.78
N ALA A 16 -5.08 -3.45 15.91
CA ALA A 16 -3.73 -2.90 15.83
C ALA A 16 -3.74 -1.38 15.55
N ARG A 17 -4.61 -0.90 14.65
CA ARG A 17 -4.80 0.52 14.35
C ARG A 17 -5.34 1.29 15.56
N SER A 18 -6.27 0.71 16.32
CA SER A 18 -6.85 1.37 17.49
C SER A 18 -5.81 1.65 18.59
N LEU A 19 -4.82 0.76 18.75
CA LEU A 19 -3.70 0.94 19.66
C LEU A 19 -2.81 2.13 19.26
N ASN A 20 -2.71 2.41 17.95
CA ASN A 20 -1.93 3.54 17.42
C ASN A 20 -2.64 4.89 17.54
N ILE A 21 -3.97 4.91 17.59
CA ILE A 21 -4.77 6.14 17.72
C ILE A 21 -4.76 6.66 19.16
N VAL A 22 -4.42 5.81 20.15
CA VAL A 22 -4.19 6.27 21.52
C VAL A 22 -2.98 7.21 21.47
N PRO A 23 -3.16 8.52 21.75
CA PRO A 23 -2.05 9.44 21.69
C PRO A 23 -1.01 8.99 22.72
N ILE A 24 0.22 8.73 22.26
CA ILE A 24 1.39 8.63 23.14
C ILE A 24 1.32 9.86 24.04
N ALA A 25 1.02 9.64 25.31
CA ALA A 25 0.92 10.70 26.30
C ALA A 25 2.19 11.52 26.20
N LYS A 26 2.04 12.80 25.81
CA LYS A 26 3.14 13.74 25.56
C LYS A 26 4.11 13.75 26.73
N THR A 27 5.16 12.94 26.66
CA THR A 27 6.36 13.10 27.48
C THR A 27 7.15 14.28 26.90
N GLY A 28 6.74 15.48 27.31
CA GLY A 28 7.67 16.53 27.70
C GLY A 28 8.64 17.10 26.67
N LEU A 29 8.28 17.26 25.40
CA LEU A 29 9.03 18.17 24.51
C LEU A 29 8.52 19.61 24.70
N ARG A 30 9.26 20.39 25.49
CA ARG A 30 9.03 21.83 25.68
C ARG A 30 9.20 22.55 24.33
N ARG A 31 8.14 23.24 23.93
CA ARG A 31 8.05 24.06 22.70
C ARG A 31 8.99 25.26 22.82
N ALA A 32 10.05 25.31 22.01
CA ALA A 32 10.90 26.48 21.89
C ALA A 32 10.31 27.48 20.87
N SER A 33 9.95 28.65 21.40
CA SER A 33 9.84 29.98 20.79
C SER A 33 9.46 30.13 19.31
N ASP A 34 8.20 30.50 19.09
CA ASP A 34 7.74 31.70 18.36
C ASP A 34 8.67 32.29 17.25
N ARG A 35 8.41 31.91 16.00
CA ARG A 35 8.62 32.77 14.83
C ARG A 35 7.37 32.74 13.97
N ARG A 36 6.65 33.87 13.98
CA ARG A 36 5.52 34.19 13.10
C ARG A 36 5.98 34.16 11.64
N ILE A 37 5.47 33.20 10.87
CA ILE A 37 5.51 33.21 9.41
C ILE A 37 4.11 33.64 8.96
N ALA A 38 4.01 34.80 8.29
CA ALA A 38 2.77 35.29 7.71
C ALA A 38 2.42 34.49 6.43
N PRO A 39 1.15 34.15 6.20
CA PRO A 39 0.74 33.56 4.92
C PRO A 39 0.60 34.66 3.86
N CYS A 40 1.34 34.53 2.75
CA CYS A 40 1.03 35.27 1.53
C CYS A 40 -0.22 34.65 0.89
N LEU A 41 -1.38 35.28 1.11
CA LEU A 41 -2.61 35.00 0.37
C LEU A 41 -2.45 35.60 -1.05
N TYR A 42 -2.38 34.75 -2.07
CA TYR A 42 -2.51 35.18 -3.46
C TYR A 42 -4.00 35.07 -3.85
N ILE A 43 -4.71 36.20 -3.80
CA ILE A 43 -6.10 36.31 -4.24
C ILE A 43 -6.06 36.67 -5.73
N ASN A 44 -6.50 35.76 -6.59
CA ASN A 44 -6.83 36.10 -7.98
C ASN A 44 -8.33 36.40 -8.06
N GLU A 45 -8.66 37.70 -8.08
CA GLU A 45 -9.99 38.18 -8.43
C GLU A 45 -10.16 38.14 -9.95
N ARG A 46 -10.95 37.20 -10.47
CA ARG A 46 -11.71 37.45 -11.70
C ARG A 46 -13.19 37.33 -11.44
N THR A 47 -13.77 38.51 -11.42
CA THR A 47 -15.17 38.87 -11.37
C THR A 47 -16.03 38.14 -12.40
N GLN A 48 -17.10 37.59 -11.84
CA GLN A 48 -18.41 37.28 -12.38
C GLN A 48 -18.83 38.09 -13.62
N HIS A 49 -19.26 37.39 -14.68
CA HIS A 49 -20.46 37.76 -15.45
C HIS A 49 -20.80 36.67 -16.49
N MET A 50 -21.82 35.84 -16.21
CA MET A 50 -22.77 35.45 -17.24
C MET A 50 -24.06 34.94 -16.59
N GLN A 51 -25.11 35.74 -16.75
CA GLN A 51 -26.48 35.39 -16.42
C GLN A 51 -27.05 34.42 -17.47
N SER A 52 -28.12 33.74 -17.06
CA SER A 52 -29.27 33.35 -17.90
C SER A 52 -29.17 31.99 -18.61
N LYS A 53 -29.87 30.97 -18.10
CA LYS A 53 -31.27 30.62 -18.44
C LYS A 53 -31.58 29.21 -17.93
N THR A 54 -32.37 29.14 -16.87
CA THR A 54 -32.97 27.91 -16.36
C THR A 54 -33.99 27.38 -17.36
N THR A 55 -33.70 26.24 -17.98
CA THR A 55 -34.67 25.46 -18.76
C THR A 55 -34.75 24.07 -18.14
N PHE A 56 -35.84 23.81 -17.42
CA PHE A 56 -36.16 22.47 -16.90
C PHE A 56 -36.63 21.60 -18.07
N VAL A 57 -35.83 20.61 -18.46
CA VAL A 57 -36.26 19.50 -19.32
C VAL A 57 -36.41 18.27 -18.43
N LEU A 58 -37.65 17.88 -18.16
CA LEU A 58 -38.00 16.61 -17.54
C LEU A 58 -37.70 15.48 -18.53
N ALA A 59 -36.53 14.85 -18.40
CA ALA A 59 -36.23 13.59 -19.05
C ALA A 59 -36.72 12.45 -18.16
N ALA A 60 -37.69 11.69 -18.67
CA ALA A 60 -38.16 10.44 -18.07
C ALA A 60 -37.00 9.43 -18.03
N ILE A 61 -36.53 9.08 -16.82
CA ILE A 61 -35.55 8.03 -16.63
C ILE A 61 -36.32 6.71 -16.64
N SER A 62 -36.36 6.08 -17.81
CA SER A 62 -36.66 4.67 -17.94
C SER A 62 -35.64 3.88 -17.12
N PHE A 63 -36.12 3.10 -16.14
CA PHE A 63 -35.33 2.09 -15.44
C PHE A 63 -34.90 1.02 -16.46
N LEU A 64 -33.77 1.25 -17.13
CA LEU A 64 -32.97 0.18 -17.70
C LEU A 64 -32.17 -0.40 -16.54
N SER A 65 -32.52 -1.61 -16.12
CA SER A 65 -31.67 -2.43 -15.28
C SER A 65 -30.35 -2.64 -16.00
N ALA A 66 -29.40 -1.74 -15.79
CA ALA A 66 -28.01 -1.99 -16.08
C ALA A 66 -27.59 -3.10 -15.12
N SER A 67 -27.64 -4.34 -15.62
CA SER A 67 -26.66 -5.34 -15.26
C SER A 67 -25.29 -4.71 -15.54
N GLY A 68 -24.74 -4.04 -14.53
CA GLY A 68 -23.31 -3.74 -14.52
C GLY A 68 -22.56 -5.05 -14.70
N PRO A 69 -21.33 -5.03 -15.24
CA PRO A 69 -20.51 -6.22 -15.27
C PRO A 69 -20.44 -6.76 -13.85
N GLY A 70 -21.11 -7.88 -13.60
CA GLY A 70 -21.01 -8.61 -12.35
C GLY A 70 -19.55 -8.99 -12.21
N TRP A 71 -18.93 -8.54 -11.11
CA TRP A 71 -17.66 -9.08 -10.64
C TRP A 71 -17.98 -10.47 -10.07
N SER A 72 -18.25 -11.41 -10.97
CA SER A 72 -18.63 -12.79 -10.67
C SER A 72 -17.79 -13.74 -11.52
N ASP A 73 -16.50 -13.47 -11.64
CA ASP A 73 -15.53 -14.45 -12.09
C ASP A 73 -14.57 -14.67 -10.92
N GLY A 74 -14.73 -15.79 -10.23
CA GLY A 74 -14.10 -16.14 -8.95
C GLY A 74 -12.58 -16.32 -9.01
N ARG A 75 -11.86 -15.32 -9.51
CA ARG A 75 -10.42 -15.14 -9.28
C ARG A 75 -10.25 -14.31 -8.02
N HIS A 76 -10.42 -14.97 -6.88
CA HIS A 76 -9.83 -14.47 -5.63
C HIS A 76 -8.31 -14.46 -5.84
N PRO A 77 -7.61 -13.35 -5.54
CA PRO A 77 -6.18 -13.34 -5.73
C PRO A 77 -5.53 -14.34 -4.79
N ALA A 78 -4.70 -15.22 -5.34
CA ALA A 78 -3.86 -16.18 -4.64
C ALA A 78 -2.80 -15.53 -3.72
N PHE A 79 -2.94 -14.24 -3.41
CA PHE A 79 -1.98 -13.43 -2.68
C PHE A 79 -1.71 -13.97 -1.26
N PHE A 80 -2.72 -14.60 -0.64
CA PHE A 80 -2.61 -15.18 0.70
C PHE A 80 -2.85 -16.70 0.78
N ASP A 81 -3.23 -17.34 -0.34
CA ASP A 81 -3.76 -18.72 -0.34
C ASP A 81 -2.69 -19.81 -0.50
N THR A 82 -1.44 -19.43 -0.79
CA THR A 82 -0.40 -20.40 -1.15
C THR A 82 0.49 -20.75 0.05
N PRO A 83 0.65 -22.06 0.36
CA PRO A 83 1.52 -22.48 1.44
C PRO A 83 2.95 -21.98 1.20
N TYR A 84 3.49 -21.32 2.22
CA TYR A 84 4.84 -20.77 2.27
C TYR A 84 5.85 -21.93 2.08
N SER A 85 6.46 -22.04 0.90
CA SER A 85 7.30 -23.20 0.53
C SER A 85 8.76 -23.07 0.98
N VAL A 86 9.13 -21.97 1.64
CA VAL A 86 10.47 -21.77 2.19
C VAL A 86 10.43 -21.97 3.69
N ASP A 87 11.10 -23.02 4.18
CA ASP A 87 11.24 -23.33 5.61
C ASP A 87 12.24 -22.38 6.28
N TRP A 88 11.88 -21.10 6.35
CA TRP A 88 12.58 -20.11 7.16
C TRP A 88 12.09 -20.19 8.60
N SER A 89 13.03 -20.13 9.53
CA SER A 89 12.72 -19.88 10.93
C SER A 89 12.03 -18.53 11.11
N ASN A 90 11.29 -18.38 12.21
CA ASN A 90 10.68 -17.09 12.56
C ASN A 90 11.70 -15.94 12.67
N VAL A 91 12.96 -16.26 13.01
CA VAL A 91 14.05 -15.28 13.06
C VAL A 91 14.42 -14.81 11.66
N GLU A 92 14.57 -15.73 10.71
CA GLU A 92 14.89 -15.42 9.31
C GLU A 92 13.76 -14.64 8.63
N LYS A 93 12.51 -15.06 8.81
CA LYS A 93 11.33 -14.31 8.32
C LYS A 93 11.31 -12.88 8.86
N ARG A 94 11.55 -12.72 10.16
CA ARG A 94 11.60 -11.39 10.79
C ARG A 94 12.72 -10.52 10.23
N GLN A 95 13.92 -11.09 10.07
CA GLN A 95 15.06 -10.37 9.48
C GLN A 95 14.77 -9.95 8.03
N ASN A 96 14.19 -10.86 7.25
CA ASN A 96 13.79 -10.61 5.88
C ASN A 96 12.73 -9.48 5.79
N ALA A 97 11.67 -9.55 6.60
CA ALA A 97 10.64 -8.51 6.65
C ALA A 97 11.22 -7.12 6.99
N LEU A 98 12.10 -7.03 7.98
CA LEU A 98 12.71 -5.77 8.40
C LEU A 98 13.71 -5.20 7.37
N SER A 99 14.21 -6.01 6.43
CA SER A 99 15.08 -5.55 5.35
C SER A 99 14.34 -4.67 4.31
N ALA A 100 13.01 -4.66 4.35
CA ALA A 100 12.18 -3.85 3.45
C ALA A 100 12.16 -2.37 3.81
N MET A 101 12.61 -1.95 5.00
CA MET A 101 12.51 -0.57 5.47
C MET A 101 13.86 0.00 5.94
N PRO A 102 13.97 1.32 6.17
CA PRO A 102 15.19 1.90 6.73
C PRO A 102 15.55 1.30 8.10
N GLU A 103 16.83 0.92 8.27
CA GLU A 103 17.31 0.20 9.45
C GLU A 103 16.98 0.89 10.78
N PHE A 104 17.06 2.22 10.83
CA PHE A 104 16.78 2.99 12.05
C PHE A 104 15.32 2.91 12.51
N MET A 105 14.39 2.49 11.64
CA MET A 105 12.97 2.33 11.94
C MET A 105 12.61 0.90 12.36
N ALA A 106 13.44 -0.09 11.99
CA ALA A 106 13.20 -1.51 12.23
C ALA A 106 12.92 -1.89 13.71
N PRO A 107 13.55 -1.26 14.72
CA PRO A 107 13.29 -1.60 16.13
C PRO A 107 11.84 -1.32 16.60
N GLY A 108 11.15 -0.37 15.98
CA GLY A 108 9.76 -0.01 16.35
C GLY A 108 8.69 -0.71 15.50
N ALA A 109 9.10 -1.36 14.41
CA ALA A 109 8.18 -1.98 13.47
C ALA A 109 7.57 -3.26 14.04
N ARG A 110 6.29 -3.47 13.74
CA ARG A 110 5.62 -4.75 13.94
C ARG A 110 5.92 -5.66 12.76
N VAL A 111 6.06 -6.96 13.01
CA VAL A 111 6.31 -7.93 11.95
C VAL A 111 5.28 -9.04 12.01
N TRP A 112 4.60 -9.26 10.89
CA TRP A 112 3.61 -10.31 10.68
C TRP A 112 4.12 -11.30 9.64
N ASP A 113 3.83 -12.59 9.86
CA ASP A 113 3.98 -13.62 8.85
C ASP A 113 2.72 -13.64 7.97
N TRP A 114 2.85 -14.06 6.72
CA TRP A 114 1.71 -14.37 5.85
C TRP A 114 0.93 -15.59 6.34
N ALA A 115 1.59 -16.47 7.10
CA ALA A 115 0.92 -17.58 7.79
C ALA A 115 -0.10 -17.08 8.82
N GLN A 116 -1.22 -17.78 8.91
CA GLN A 116 -2.25 -17.52 9.92
C GLN A 116 -2.14 -18.48 11.10
N ASP A 117 -2.52 -18.00 12.28
CA ASP A 117 -2.76 -18.84 13.46
C ASP A 117 -4.10 -19.58 13.36
N GLU A 118 -4.41 -20.40 14.37
CA GLU A 118 -5.66 -21.17 14.45
C GLU A 118 -6.93 -20.28 14.50
N SER A 119 -6.78 -19.01 14.87
CA SER A 119 -7.87 -18.04 14.90
C SER A 119 -8.04 -17.29 13.57
N GLY A 120 -7.15 -17.50 12.61
CA GLY A 120 -7.14 -16.81 11.32
C GLY A 120 -6.46 -15.44 11.34
N ASN A 121 -5.71 -15.11 12.39
CA ASN A 121 -4.89 -13.90 12.45
C ASN A 121 -3.53 -14.15 11.81
N PHE A 122 -2.88 -13.12 11.25
CA PHE A 122 -1.46 -13.21 10.91
C PHE A 122 -0.63 -13.56 12.14
N VAL A 123 0.28 -14.51 12.00
CA VAL A 123 1.23 -14.88 13.06
C VAL A 123 2.15 -13.70 13.35
N VAL A 124 2.22 -13.29 14.61
CA VAL A 124 3.08 -12.17 15.04
C VAL A 124 4.51 -12.67 15.28
N LEU A 125 5.46 -12.11 14.53
CA LEU A 125 6.90 -12.41 14.65
C LEU A 125 7.65 -11.38 15.50
N GLN A 126 7.12 -10.16 15.57
CA GLN A 126 7.65 -9.07 16.40
C GLN A 126 6.52 -8.09 16.73
N GLU A 127 6.37 -7.76 18.01
CA GLU A 127 5.52 -6.65 18.45
C GLU A 127 6.18 -5.31 18.12
N GLY A 128 5.38 -4.29 17.83
CA GLY A 128 5.87 -2.95 17.52
C GLY A 128 4.97 -1.86 18.08
N ASP A 129 5.38 -0.61 17.92
CA ASP A 129 4.56 0.56 18.26
C ASP A 129 3.37 0.76 17.29
N GLY A 130 3.36 -0.04 16.24
CA GLY A 130 2.31 -0.16 15.25
C GLY A 130 2.32 0.92 14.16
N SER A 131 3.30 1.81 14.13
CA SER A 131 3.48 2.82 13.08
C SER A 131 3.85 2.19 11.73
N TRP A 132 4.45 0.99 11.75
CA TRP A 132 4.80 0.20 10.58
C TRP A 132 4.50 -1.27 10.84
N THR A 133 3.94 -1.94 9.85
CA THR A 133 3.76 -3.40 9.84
C THR A 133 4.51 -3.97 8.64
N CYS A 134 5.43 -4.87 8.91
CA CYS A 134 6.26 -5.52 7.90
C CYS A 134 5.86 -6.97 7.68
N PHE A 135 5.99 -7.42 6.45
CA PHE A 135 5.80 -8.80 6.03
C PHE A 135 7.06 -9.31 5.34
N PRO A 136 7.43 -10.59 5.54
CA PRO A 136 8.53 -11.20 4.83
C PRO A 136 8.20 -11.34 3.34
N ASP A 137 9.19 -11.76 2.58
CA ASP A 137 9.08 -12.17 1.19
C ASP A 137 7.98 -13.23 0.98
N ARG A 138 7.45 -13.29 -0.23
CA ARG A 138 6.46 -14.30 -0.63
C ARG A 138 7.13 -15.25 -1.63
N PRO A 139 7.16 -16.57 -1.37
CA PRO A 139 7.86 -17.50 -2.26
C PRO A 139 7.16 -17.73 -3.60
N GLN A 140 6.08 -16.99 -3.90
CA GLN A 140 5.34 -17.01 -5.15
C GLN A 140 5.83 -15.96 -6.15
N THR A 141 6.82 -15.16 -5.77
CA THR A 141 7.51 -14.20 -6.64
C THR A 141 8.94 -14.68 -6.90
N PRO A 142 9.51 -14.42 -8.09
CA PRO A 142 10.89 -14.80 -8.42
C PRO A 142 11.95 -13.98 -7.67
N SER A 143 11.61 -12.81 -7.14
CA SER A 143 12.52 -11.97 -6.35
C SER A 143 12.16 -11.97 -4.86
N ASN A 144 13.10 -11.43 -4.07
CA ASN A 144 12.95 -11.21 -2.64
C ASN A 144 12.20 -9.89 -2.39
N ASP A 145 10.91 -10.00 -2.01
CA ASP A 145 9.93 -8.92 -2.08
C ASP A 145 9.33 -8.57 -0.70
N PRO A 146 10.11 -8.44 0.39
CA PRO A 146 9.57 -8.05 1.69
C PRO A 146 9.05 -6.62 1.62
N MET A 147 8.03 -6.34 2.44
CA MET A 147 7.31 -5.07 2.41
C MET A 147 7.00 -4.57 3.82
N CYS A 148 7.08 -3.26 4.01
CA CYS A 148 6.63 -2.59 5.23
C CYS A 148 5.62 -1.51 4.89
N HIS A 149 4.48 -1.52 5.57
CA HIS A 149 3.38 -0.59 5.33
C HIS A 149 3.13 0.27 6.56
N ASP A 150 2.87 1.55 6.33
CA ASP A 150 2.20 2.36 7.34
C ASP A 150 0.73 1.91 7.51
N PRO A 151 -0.02 2.42 8.50
CA PRO A 151 -1.38 1.95 8.75
C PRO A 151 -2.35 2.22 7.58
N VAL A 152 -2.10 3.24 6.76
CA VAL A 152 -3.00 3.64 5.67
C VAL A 152 -2.75 2.76 4.44
N PHE A 153 -1.49 2.53 4.10
CA PHE A 153 -1.14 1.61 3.01
C PHE A 153 -1.50 0.16 3.37
N LEU A 154 -1.39 -0.22 4.65
CA LEU A 154 -1.84 -1.54 5.10
C LEU A 154 -3.35 -1.72 4.90
N GLU A 155 -4.16 -0.69 5.20
CA GLU A 155 -5.60 -0.69 4.89
C GLU A 155 -5.83 -0.86 3.40
N TRP A 156 -5.13 -0.11 2.56
CA TRP A 156 -5.23 -0.22 1.11
C TRP A 156 -4.93 -1.65 0.63
N MET A 157 -3.84 -2.24 1.12
CA MET A 157 -3.42 -3.59 0.75
C MET A 157 -4.47 -4.63 1.16
N LEU A 158 -4.87 -4.65 2.44
CA LEU A 158 -5.82 -5.63 2.96
C LEU A 158 -7.22 -5.46 2.35
N ALA A 159 -7.66 -4.22 2.13
CA ALA A 159 -8.93 -3.96 1.48
C ALA A 159 -8.93 -4.52 0.06
N ASN A 160 -7.99 -4.11 -0.79
CA ASN A 160 -7.96 -4.57 -2.19
C ASN A 160 -7.70 -6.08 -2.32
N ALA A 161 -6.77 -6.64 -1.54
CA ALA A 161 -6.48 -8.06 -1.57
C ALA A 161 -7.67 -8.93 -1.15
N THR A 162 -8.58 -8.37 -0.36
CA THR A 162 -9.82 -9.07 0.04
C THR A 162 -11.03 -8.67 -0.80
N GLY A 163 -10.91 -7.71 -1.73
CA GLY A 163 -12.02 -7.19 -2.53
C GLY A 163 -12.97 -6.26 -1.75
N ARG A 164 -12.44 -5.47 -0.81
CA ARG A 164 -13.14 -4.38 -0.10
C ARG A 164 -12.74 -3.05 -0.72
N THR A 165 -13.61 -2.06 -0.63
CA THR A 165 -13.25 -0.65 -0.83
C THR A 165 -12.31 -0.20 0.29
N ALA A 166 -11.22 0.47 -0.07
CA ALA A 166 -10.21 0.92 0.89
C ALA A 166 -10.63 2.25 1.53
N GLU A 167 -10.51 2.38 2.86
CA GLU A 167 -10.82 3.64 3.54
C GLU A 167 -9.60 4.57 3.62
N ILE A 168 -9.27 5.22 2.51
CA ILE A 168 -8.08 6.09 2.39
C ILE A 168 -8.47 7.56 2.56
N THR A 169 -8.16 8.13 3.72
CA THR A 169 -8.47 9.53 4.08
C THR A 169 -7.23 10.44 4.19
N SER A 170 -6.04 9.86 4.17
CA SER A 170 -4.75 10.55 4.08
C SER A 170 -3.82 9.80 3.13
N ALA A 171 -2.68 10.40 2.78
CA ALA A 171 -1.64 9.65 2.08
C ALA A 171 -1.16 8.48 2.96
N GLY A 172 -0.86 7.36 2.32
CA GLY A 172 -0.24 6.19 2.94
C GLY A 172 1.06 5.83 2.23
N LEU A 173 2.01 5.30 3.00
CA LEU A 173 3.35 4.97 2.56
C LEU A 173 3.68 3.49 2.77
N SER A 174 4.49 2.96 1.88
CA SER A 174 5.11 1.65 2.03
C SER A 174 6.55 1.63 1.52
N TYR A 175 7.36 0.77 2.11
CA TYR A 175 8.73 0.49 1.68
C TYR A 175 8.85 -0.94 1.15
N MET A 176 9.61 -1.08 0.05
CA MET A 176 10.14 -2.34 -0.49
C MET A 176 11.60 -2.13 -0.87
N LEU A 177 12.46 -1.93 0.13
CA LEU A 177 13.87 -1.57 -0.09
C LEU A 177 14.77 -2.72 -0.58
N GLN A 178 14.23 -3.93 -0.71
CA GLN A 178 14.90 -5.04 -1.41
C GLN A 178 14.52 -5.12 -2.89
N GLY A 179 13.59 -4.26 -3.35
CA GLY A 179 12.97 -4.36 -4.66
C GLY A 179 11.75 -5.28 -4.63
N GLY A 180 11.31 -5.66 -5.82
CA GLY A 180 10.13 -6.49 -5.99
C GLY A 180 9.99 -7.03 -7.41
N SER A 181 9.16 -8.05 -7.57
CA SER A 181 8.66 -8.49 -8.85
C SER A 181 7.14 -8.57 -8.83
N ALA A 182 6.55 -8.32 -9.98
CA ALA A 182 5.12 -8.47 -10.15
C ALA A 182 4.81 -9.01 -11.54
N PHE A 183 3.68 -9.70 -11.63
CA PHE A 183 3.26 -10.36 -12.87
C PHE A 183 2.51 -9.41 -13.82
N THR A 184 1.86 -8.39 -13.25
CA THR A 184 1.20 -7.32 -14.02
C THR A 184 1.20 -6.05 -13.20
N GLN A 185 1.25 -4.91 -13.89
CA GLN A 185 1.16 -3.59 -13.27
C GLN A 185 -0.29 -3.19 -12.97
N ASP A 186 -1.30 -3.92 -13.45
CA ASP A 186 -2.70 -3.58 -13.21
C ASP A 186 -3.18 -3.98 -11.81
N SER A 187 -2.57 -5.02 -11.22
CA SER A 187 -2.83 -5.47 -9.86
C SER A 187 -1.65 -6.29 -9.31
N PRO A 188 -1.07 -5.92 -8.16
CA PRO A 188 0.03 -6.68 -7.51
C PRO A 188 -0.44 -8.02 -6.91
N PHE A 189 -1.74 -8.28 -6.91
CA PHE A 189 -2.34 -9.48 -6.34
C PHE A 189 -2.46 -10.63 -7.35
N ILE A 190 -2.23 -10.36 -8.63
CA ILE A 190 -2.22 -11.38 -9.70
C ILE A 190 -0.81 -11.98 -9.76
N THR A 191 -0.73 -13.29 -9.67
CA THR A 191 0.52 -14.07 -9.78
C THR A 191 0.45 -15.00 -10.98
N GLY A 192 1.60 -15.53 -11.39
CA GLY A 192 1.72 -16.50 -12.48
C GLY A 192 2.78 -17.57 -12.20
N PRO A 193 3.09 -18.45 -13.16
CA PRO A 193 4.17 -19.42 -13.05
C PRO A 193 5.51 -18.73 -12.78
N LEU A 194 6.31 -19.26 -11.84
CA LEU A 194 7.61 -18.69 -11.47
C LEU A 194 8.62 -18.66 -12.63
N ASP A 195 8.46 -19.55 -13.61
CA ASP A 195 9.30 -19.67 -14.80
C ASP A 195 8.76 -18.87 -16.01
N SER A 196 7.75 -18.02 -15.81
CA SER A 196 7.22 -17.15 -16.87
C SER A 196 8.17 -16.01 -17.22
N ASP A 197 8.18 -15.57 -18.48
CA ASP A 197 8.88 -14.36 -18.93
C ASP A 197 8.05 -13.07 -18.69
N ASP A 198 6.81 -13.18 -18.18
CA ASP A 198 5.90 -12.06 -17.95
C ASP A 198 6.22 -11.23 -16.68
N TRP A 199 7.10 -11.74 -15.81
CA TRP A 199 7.51 -11.03 -14.62
C TRP A 199 8.29 -9.76 -14.99
N TYR A 200 7.89 -8.63 -14.41
CA TYR A 200 8.71 -7.44 -14.42
C TYR A 200 9.30 -7.20 -13.03
N TYR A 201 10.43 -6.51 -13.02
CA TYR A 201 11.20 -6.25 -11.82
C TYR A 201 11.22 -4.76 -11.53
N MET A 202 11.19 -4.45 -10.24
CA MET A 202 11.39 -3.12 -9.73
C MET A 202 12.52 -3.14 -8.70
N GLY A 203 13.45 -2.20 -8.83
CA GLY A 203 14.48 -2.03 -7.81
C GLY A 203 13.92 -1.52 -6.50
N PRO A 204 14.77 -1.33 -5.48
CA PRO A 204 14.37 -0.75 -4.21
C PRO A 204 13.51 0.51 -4.41
N HIS A 205 12.34 0.56 -3.77
CA HIS A 205 11.37 1.64 -4.00
C HIS A 205 10.49 1.92 -2.78
N LEU A 206 9.85 3.09 -2.82
CA LEU A 206 8.74 3.44 -1.93
C LEU A 206 7.44 3.40 -2.71
N MET A 207 6.34 3.04 -2.06
CA MET A 207 5.00 3.13 -2.63
C MET A 207 4.17 4.17 -1.88
N VAL A 208 3.33 4.89 -2.61
CA VAL A 208 2.44 5.92 -2.08
C VAL A 208 1.02 5.67 -2.58
N VAL A 209 0.07 5.67 -1.66
CA VAL A 209 -1.37 5.71 -1.95
C VAL A 209 -1.92 7.06 -1.51
N LEU A 210 -2.86 7.63 -2.28
CA LEU A 210 -3.49 8.92 -1.96
C LEU A 210 -5.01 8.80 -1.80
N PRO A 211 -5.65 9.69 -1.02
CA PRO A 211 -7.10 9.69 -0.81
C PRO A 211 -7.92 9.98 -2.06
N GLU A 212 -7.38 10.78 -2.98
CA GLU A 212 -8.07 11.05 -4.23
C GLU A 212 -7.59 10.05 -5.27
N ARG A 213 -8.54 9.46 -6.00
CA ARG A 213 -8.24 8.74 -7.24
C ARG A 213 -7.86 9.79 -8.29
N SER A 214 -6.64 10.27 -8.24
CA SER A 214 -6.10 11.18 -9.24
C SER A 214 -5.89 10.44 -10.55
N ASP A 215 -6.30 11.08 -11.65
CA ASP A 215 -6.07 10.58 -13.00
C ASP A 215 -4.59 10.78 -13.35
N TRP A 216 -3.79 9.79 -12.98
CA TRP A 216 -2.36 9.76 -13.18
C TRP A 216 -1.97 9.23 -14.56
N ALA A 217 -2.81 9.39 -15.58
CA ALA A 217 -2.50 9.00 -16.96
C ALA A 217 -1.18 9.60 -17.51
N LEU A 218 -0.62 10.60 -16.82
CA LEU A 218 0.67 11.24 -17.14
C LEU A 218 1.89 10.61 -16.42
N VAL A 219 1.68 9.72 -15.45
CA VAL A 219 2.77 8.97 -14.80
C VAL A 219 3.11 7.78 -15.69
N ASN A 220 4.40 7.59 -15.97
CA ASN A 220 4.86 6.52 -16.85
C ASN A 220 4.65 5.14 -16.20
N ARG A 221 4.70 4.08 -17.01
CA ARG A 221 4.62 2.69 -16.56
C ARG A 221 5.93 1.92 -16.81
N ASP A 222 6.98 2.62 -17.20
CA ASP A 222 8.26 2.00 -17.59
C ASP A 222 9.21 1.95 -16.38
N THR A 223 9.32 0.76 -15.80
CA THR A 223 10.13 0.49 -14.60
C THR A 223 11.63 0.57 -14.87
N SER A 224 12.07 0.62 -16.12
CA SER A 224 13.50 0.69 -16.50
C SER A 224 14.08 2.10 -16.44
N THR A 225 13.24 3.13 -16.38
CA THR A 225 13.67 4.54 -16.46
C THR A 225 14.16 5.11 -15.13
N GLY A 226 13.84 4.45 -14.01
CA GLY A 226 14.05 4.99 -12.66
C GLY A 226 13.12 6.16 -12.31
N HIS A 227 12.22 6.56 -13.20
CA HIS A 227 11.19 7.56 -12.91
C HIS A 227 10.07 6.96 -12.06
N PRO A 228 9.26 7.80 -11.37
CA PRO A 228 8.09 7.32 -10.67
C PRO A 228 7.12 6.59 -11.61
N VAL A 229 6.63 5.44 -11.17
CA VAL A 229 5.76 4.54 -11.92
C VAL A 229 4.37 4.50 -11.29
N ILE A 230 3.33 4.32 -12.11
CA ILE A 230 1.99 4.02 -11.61
C ILE A 230 1.60 2.55 -11.84
N GLU A 231 1.02 1.96 -10.81
CA GLU A 231 0.48 0.59 -10.83
C GLU A 231 -0.91 0.53 -10.18
N ALA A 232 -1.49 -0.67 -10.14
CA ALA A 232 -2.78 -0.94 -9.51
C ALA A 232 -3.96 -0.18 -10.14
N LEU A 233 -3.92 0.12 -11.45
CA LEU A 233 -4.98 0.88 -12.12
C LEU A 233 -6.35 0.18 -12.12
N ALA A 234 -6.38 -1.14 -11.98
CA ALA A 234 -7.61 -1.92 -11.87
C ALA A 234 -8.19 -1.94 -10.44
N LEU A 235 -7.45 -1.43 -9.45
CA LEU A 235 -7.80 -1.44 -8.05
C LEU A 235 -8.40 -0.11 -7.58
N ASP A 236 -8.93 -0.14 -6.36
CA ASP A 236 -9.34 1.08 -5.66
C ASP A 236 -8.08 1.82 -5.19
N HIS A 237 -7.98 3.10 -5.55
CA HIS A 237 -6.77 3.95 -5.40
C HIS A 237 -5.50 3.34 -6.03
N PRO A 238 -5.12 3.75 -7.25
CA PRO A 238 -3.82 3.39 -7.81
C PRO A 238 -2.66 3.85 -6.92
N ILE A 239 -1.53 3.14 -7.01
CA ILE A 239 -0.33 3.44 -6.23
C ILE A 239 0.77 4.03 -7.10
N LEU A 240 1.54 4.95 -6.52
CA LEU A 240 2.74 5.50 -7.11
C LEU A 240 3.95 4.83 -6.50
N LEU A 241 4.83 4.32 -7.36
CA LEU A 241 6.08 3.69 -6.97
C LEU A 241 7.22 4.65 -7.30
N PHE A 242 8.10 4.88 -6.34
CA PHE A 242 9.25 5.76 -6.43
C PHE A 242 10.53 4.93 -6.30
N PRO A 243 11.13 4.52 -7.43
CA PRO A 243 12.41 3.82 -7.42
C PRO A 243 13.49 4.69 -6.78
N VAL A 244 14.33 4.09 -5.95
CA VAL A 244 15.52 4.71 -5.37
C VAL A 244 16.83 4.06 -5.85
N ALA A 245 16.72 2.92 -6.52
CA ALA A 245 17.81 2.24 -7.22
C ALA A 245 17.24 1.36 -8.37
N ALA A 246 18.08 0.99 -9.33
CA ALA A 246 17.69 0.04 -10.38
C ALA A 246 17.50 -1.39 -9.82
N PRO A 247 16.80 -2.31 -10.52
CA PRO A 247 16.57 -3.68 -10.07
C PRO A 247 17.82 -4.47 -9.65
N ASP A 248 18.97 -4.18 -10.26
CA ASP A 248 20.25 -4.82 -10.00
C ASP A 248 21.14 -4.05 -8.99
N GLN A 249 20.61 -2.99 -8.38
CA GLN A 249 21.37 -2.08 -7.51
C GLN A 249 20.84 -2.09 -6.07
N GLY A 250 21.78 -2.25 -5.12
CA GLY A 250 21.50 -2.04 -3.69
C GLY A 250 21.61 -0.57 -3.28
N ILE A 251 20.94 -0.21 -2.18
CA ILE A 251 21.07 1.12 -1.58
C ILE A 251 22.27 1.12 -0.62
N THR A 252 23.24 1.99 -0.86
CA THR A 252 24.33 2.25 0.09
C THR A 252 24.22 3.67 0.61
N THR A 253 24.10 3.85 1.93
CA THR A 253 24.20 5.18 2.55
C THR A 253 25.59 5.34 3.13
N HIS A 254 26.26 6.45 2.78
CA HIS A 254 27.50 6.84 3.43
C HIS A 254 27.15 7.72 4.63
N GLY A 255 27.72 7.42 5.80
CA GLY A 255 27.50 8.24 6.99
C GLY A 255 27.91 9.70 6.73
N LEU A 256 27.11 10.64 7.21
CA LEU A 256 27.54 12.03 7.33
C LEU A 256 28.64 12.04 8.41
N GLN A 257 29.88 12.33 8.00
CA GLN A 257 30.99 12.59 8.92
C GLN A 257 30.75 13.87 9.72
#